data_AF-A0AAE9S8C0-F1
#
_entry.id   AF-A0AAE9S8C0-F1
#
_cell.length_a   1.000
_cell.length_b   1.000
_cell.length_c   1.000
_cell.angle_alpha   90.00
_cell.angle_beta   90.00
_cell.angle_gamma   90.00
#
_symmetry.space_group_name_H-M   'P 1'
#
loop_
_entity.id
_entity.type
_entity.pdbx_description
1 polymer ?
#
loop_
_entity_poly.entity_id
_entity_poly.type
_entity_poly.pdbx_seq_one_letter_code
_entity_poly.pdbx_strand_id
1 'polypeptide(L)' 'MHHEELFELFYKNVRLDMNPPGFPKHYCEGMKRFWYARFMNAYNNEREPVPLMSWAEAPQMWLAGYRENRE' A
#
# COMPACT_ATOMS: atom_id res chain seq x y z
N MET A 1 11.50 -10.78 -7.52
CA MET A 1 11.39 -9.32 -7.33
C MET A 1 11.50 -9.06 -5.86
N HIS A 2 12.35 -8.12 -5.44
CA HIS A 2 12.49 -7.78 -4.02
C HIS A 2 11.20 -7.08 -3.54
N HIS A 3 10.83 -7.23 -2.27
CA HIS A 3 9.59 -6.64 -1.74
C HIS A 3 9.59 -5.10 -1.89
N GLU A 4 10.76 -4.47 -1.83
CA GLU A 4 10.94 -3.02 -2.04
C GLU A 4 10.60 -2.60 -3.47
N GLU A 5 11.07 -3.35 -4.48
CA GLU A 5 10.78 -3.06 -5.88
C GLU A 5 9.28 -3.20 -6.16
N LEU A 6 8.65 -4.22 -5.55
CA LEU A 6 7.22 -4.46 -5.68
C LEU A 6 6.41 -3.35 -5.00
N PHE A 7 6.87 -2.88 -3.84
CA PHE A 7 6.28 -1.71 -3.19
C PHE A 7 6.38 -0.45 -4.05
N GLU A 8 7.52 -0.18 -4.70
CA GLU A 8 7.65 0.99 -5.58
C GLU A 8 6.67 0.93 -6.76
N LEU A 9 6.38 -0.26 -7.30
CA LEU A 9 5.34 -0.45 -8.32
C LEU A 9 3.94 -0.15 -7.78
N PHE A 10 3.63 -0.61 -6.57
CA PHE A 10 2.37 -0.26 -5.90
C PHE A 10 2.26 1.25 -5.65
N TYR A 11 3.29 1.85 -5.06
CA TYR A 11 3.29 3.25 -4.64
C TYR A 11 3.15 4.23 -5.81
N LYS A 12 3.66 3.89 -7.00
CA LYS A 12 3.42 4.66 -8.23
C LYS A 12 1.94 4.79 -8.61
N ASN A 13 1.09 3.86 -8.16
CA ASN A 13 -0.35 3.88 -8.42
C ASN A 13 -1.14 4.57 -7.29
N VAL A 14 -0.50 4.89 -6.17
CA VAL A 14 -1.15 5.60 -5.06
C VAL A 14 -1.34 7.06 -5.45
N ARG A 15 -2.60 7.50 -5.46
CA ARG A 15 -2.98 8.88 -5.73
C ARG A 15 -3.13 9.68 -4.44
N LEU A 16 -3.03 11.01 -4.53
CA LEU A 16 -3.13 11.89 -3.37
C LEU A 16 -4.50 11.82 -2.65
N ASP A 17 -5.57 11.56 -3.39
CA ASP A 17 -6.96 11.39 -2.88
C ASP A 17 -7.18 10.05 -2.15
N MET A 18 -6.26 9.10 -2.28
CA MET A 18 -6.33 7.83 -1.56
C MET A 18 -5.79 7.93 -0.13
N ASN A 19 -5.21 9.06 0.28
CA ASN A 19 -4.57 9.17 1.59
C ASN A 19 -5.58 9.43 2.72
N PRO A 20 -5.20 9.10 3.98
CA PRO A 20 -6.04 9.41 5.12
C PRO A 20 -6.38 10.90 5.25
N PRO A 21 -7.55 11.24 5.80
CA PRO A 21 -7.86 12.60 6.18
C PRO A 21 -6.76 13.21 7.05
N GLY A 22 -6.31 14.43 6.71
CA GLY A 22 -5.24 15.13 7.42
C GLY A 22 -3.82 14.85 6.90
N PHE A 23 -3.64 13.96 5.91
CA PHE A 23 -2.35 13.81 5.25
C PHE A 23 -2.03 15.01 4.34
N PRO A 24 -0.73 15.33 4.14
CA PRO A 24 -0.30 16.36 3.20
C PRO A 24 -0.81 16.08 1.78
N LYS A 25 -1.23 17.13 1.06
CA LYS A 25 -1.67 17.05 -0.35
C LYS A 25 -0.50 17.04 -1.34
N HIS A 26 0.60 16.40 -0.98
CA HIS A 26 1.79 16.21 -1.82
C HIS A 26 2.50 14.93 -1.40
N TYR A 27 3.27 14.34 -2.31
CA TYR A 27 4.07 13.16 -1.98
C TYR A 27 5.16 13.53 -0.97
N CYS A 28 5.17 12.84 0.16
CA CYS A 28 6.14 13.04 1.22
C CYS A 28 6.56 11.71 1.84
N GLU A 29 7.65 11.73 2.60
CA GLU A 29 8.20 10.54 3.25
C GLU A 29 7.21 9.90 4.23
N GLY A 30 6.41 10.70 4.94
CA GLY A 30 5.37 10.20 5.84
C GLY A 30 4.29 9.40 5.11
N MET A 31 3.87 9.86 3.92
CA MET A 31 2.92 9.16 3.06
C MET A 31 3.51 7.86 2.51
N LYS A 32 4.78 7.88 2.09
CA LYS A 32 5.48 6.70 1.62
C LYS A 32 5.59 5.63 2.70
N ARG A 33 6.01 6.02 3.91
CA ARG A 33 6.09 5.12 5.08
C ARG A 33 4.75 4.57 5.52
N PHE A 34 3.71 5.40 5.47
CA PHE A 34 2.33 4.98 5.68
C PHE A 34 2.04 3.83 4.71
N TRP A 35 2.02 4.06 3.41
CA TRP A 35 1.70 3.01 2.45
C TRP A 35 2.62 1.79 2.49
N TYR A 36 3.91 1.97 2.78
CA TYR A 36 4.87 0.87 2.94
C TYR A 36 4.46 -0.11 4.03
N ALA A 37 4.09 0.36 5.22
CA ALA A 37 3.70 -0.53 6.32
C ALA A 37 2.49 -1.40 5.96
N ARG A 38 1.51 -0.83 5.26
CA ARG A 38 0.27 -1.54 4.88
C ARG A 38 0.51 -2.52 3.75
N PHE A 39 1.38 -2.12 2.82
CA PHE A 39 1.85 -3.00 1.77
C PHE A 39 2.58 -4.23 2.33
N MET A 40 3.49 -4.04 3.30
CA MET A 40 4.21 -5.16 3.92
C MET A 40 3.29 -6.08 4.71
N ASN A 41 2.32 -5.53 5.45
CA ASN A 41 1.32 -6.34 6.13
C ASN A 41 0.51 -7.18 5.13
N ALA A 42 0.03 -6.58 4.04
CA ALA A 42 -0.66 -7.31 2.99
C ALA A 42 0.21 -8.37 2.30
N TYR A 43 1.49 -8.06 2.03
CA TYR A 43 2.45 -8.96 1.42
C TYR A 43 2.72 -10.19 2.30
N ASN A 44 2.84 -10.01 3.62
CA ASN A 44 3.07 -11.06 4.61
C ASN A 44 1.79 -11.75 5.10
N ASN A 45 0.62 -11.37 4.59
CA ASN A 45 -0.68 -11.84 5.05
C ASN A 45 -0.95 -11.56 6.55
N GLU A 46 -0.45 -10.41 7.03
CA GLU A 46 -0.65 -9.91 8.38
C GLU A 46 -1.86 -8.97 8.44
N ARG A 47 -2.63 -9.06 9.53
CA ARG A 47 -3.83 -8.25 9.72
C ARG A 47 -3.47 -6.87 10.28
N GLU A 48 -4.02 -5.83 9.66
CA GLU A 48 -3.95 -4.46 10.20
C GLU A 48 -4.67 -4.33 11.56
N PRO A 49 -4.17 -3.47 12.47
CA PRO A 49 -4.93 -3.03 13.63
C PRO A 49 -6.31 -2.47 13.23
N VAL A 50 -7.30 -2.61 14.12
CA VAL A 50 -8.68 -2.12 13.90
C VAL A 50 -8.77 -0.70 13.33
N PRO A 51 -8.07 0.33 13.84
CA PRO A 51 -8.17 1.69 13.29
C PRO A 51 -7.58 1.84 11.87
N LEU A 52 -6.79 0.86 11.41
CA LEU A 52 -6.13 0.89 10.12
C LEU A 52 -6.70 -0.11 9.10
N MET A 53 -7.69 -0.91 9.49
CA MET A 53 -8.18 -2.04 8.69
C MET A 53 -8.68 -1.65 7.30
N SER A 54 -9.34 -0.49 7.18
CA SER A 54 -9.80 0.03 5.87
C SER A 54 -8.67 0.39 4.91
N TRP A 55 -7.44 0.55 5.40
CA TRP A 55 -6.27 0.86 4.58
C TRP A 55 -5.52 -0.38 4.09
N ALA A 56 -5.92 -1.58 4.55
CA ALA A 56 -5.35 -2.85 4.10
C ALA A 56 -5.81 -3.21 2.67
N GLU A 57 -7.02 -2.80 2.29
CA GLU A 57 -7.67 -3.26 1.06
C GLU A 57 -6.90 -2.86 -0.20
N ALA A 58 -6.42 -1.61 -0.29
CA ALA A 58 -5.70 -1.12 -1.45
C ALA A 58 -4.45 -1.97 -1.80
N PRO A 59 -3.51 -2.22 -0.88
CA PRO A 59 -2.37 -3.09 -1.18
C PRO A 59 -2.77 -4.56 -1.39
N GLN A 60 -3.78 -5.08 -0.69
CA GLN A 60 -4.26 -6.45 -0.89
C GLN A 60 -4.80 -6.66 -2.32
N MET A 61 -5.69 -5.79 -2.77
CA MET A 61 -6.28 -5.83 -4.11
C MET A 61 -5.21 -5.64 -5.19
N TRP A 62 -4.26 -4.72 -4.97
CA TRP A 62 -3.17 -4.51 -5.91
C TRP A 62 -2.27 -5.76 -6.02
N LEU A 63 -1.92 -6.39 -4.90
CA LEU A 63 -1.12 -7.63 -4.88
C LEU A 63 -1.84 -8.79 -5.56
N ALA A 64 -3.16 -8.92 -5.37
CA ALA A 64 -3.97 -9.94 -6.03
C ALA A 64 -3.90 -9.76 -7.56
N GLY A 65 -4.21 -8.56 -8.06
CA GLY A 65 -4.14 -8.27 -9.50
C GLY A 65 -2.73 -8.37 -10.08
N TYR A 66 -1.69 -8.02 -9.30
CA TYR A 66 -0.30 -8.19 -9.73
C TYR A 66 0.08 -9.67 -9.90
N ARG A 67 -0.40 -10.55 -9.01
CA ARG A 67 -0.13 -12.00 -9.07
C ARG A 67 -0.86 -12.64 -10.25
N GLU A 68 -2.12 -12.31 -10.46
CA GLU A 68 -2.91 -12.82 -11.59
C GLU A 68 -2.30 -12.48 -12.96
N ASN A 69 -1.73 -11.28 -13.13
CA ASN A 69 -1.11 -10.88 -14.40
C ASN A 69 0.31 -11.47 -14.63
N ARG A 70 0.86 -12.23 -13.67
CA ARG A 70 2.17 -12.88 -13.79
C ARG A 70 2.09 -14.39 -14.06
N GLU A 71 0.90 -14.98 -13.92
CA GLU A 71 0.59 -16.36 -14.27
C GLU A 71 0.01 -16.45 -15.69
#